data_AF-A0A8H7CVX3-F1
#
_entry.id   AF-A0A8H7CVX3-F1
#
_cell.length_a   1.000
_cell.length_b   1.000
_cell.length_c   1.000
_cell.angle_alpha   90.00
_cell.angle_beta   90.00
_cell.angle_gamma   90.00
#
_symmetry.space_group_name_H-M   'P 1'
#
loop_
_entity.id
_entity.type
_entity.pdbx_description
1 polymer ?
#
loop_
_entity_poly.entity_id
_entity_poly.type
_entity_poly.pdbx_seq_one_letter_code
_entity_poly.pdbx_strand_id
1 'polypeptide(L)'
;MALFTIPPEICAAICVEVDQSGLVLLCQTSRLLLDEAQRILYHSVDLRGRSMDAVRSWTLAVTRHSHLAERVHALALQLPDISTLNTSDSVKIGRALRLCVNLKELRLLGEFAQYQRRVDGIYMWMMSECPFRLHSIEIDSESQSHWNAPFWKNQTEIRVLSMPYCRNLPAFLENQVPQVIALGLLSLRDLPAGRPLQRVETRPQRDFSPLAQYSRTLTTLNLRGEWRHREFSIEETLTAIAASVPSLLHLGLTELNKKEALFNANTPTPVLRRMFPNLKTFVLQVRNIARFLDELWFGPNSYDMASAADIENFGIAIMNACPTLQQAVIGGEVRPGQESTCVLRRLSGGEIHAKAGSAFDLEALSMFWKP
;
A
#
# COMPACT_ATOMS: atom_id res chain seq x y z
N MET A 1 20.06 -45.42 15.66
CA MET A 1 18.89 -44.96 14.89
C MET A 1 19.24 -43.62 14.27
N ALA A 2 19.41 -43.57 12.95
CA ALA A 2 19.63 -42.31 12.25
C ALA A 2 18.33 -41.49 12.31
N LEU A 3 18.39 -40.27 12.84
CA LEU A 3 17.27 -39.34 12.78
C LEU A 3 17.08 -38.94 11.33
N PHE A 4 15.88 -39.20 10.79
CA PHE A 4 15.52 -38.80 9.43
C PHE A 4 15.43 -37.27 9.40
N THR A 5 16.42 -36.60 8.82
CA THR A 5 16.43 -35.14 8.66
C THR A 5 15.70 -34.77 7.37
N ILE A 6 14.61 -34.01 7.49
CA ILE A 6 13.90 -33.46 6.33
C ILE A 6 14.78 -32.36 5.71
N PRO A 7 15.00 -32.36 4.38
CA PRO A 7 15.76 -31.30 3.73
C PRO A 7 15.11 -29.91 3.94
N PRO A 8 15.90 -28.84 4.16
CA PRO A 8 15.37 -27.49 4.38
C PRO A 8 14.40 -27.01 3.30
N GLU A 9 14.60 -27.43 2.05
CA GLU A 9 13.76 -27.08 0.91
C GLU A 9 12.34 -27.64 1.06
N ILE A 10 12.22 -28.85 1.63
CA ILE A 10 10.92 -29.47 1.90
C ILE A 10 10.22 -28.78 3.07
N CYS A 11 10.98 -28.43 4.12
CA CYS A 11 10.44 -27.62 5.23
C CYS A 11 9.92 -26.27 4.72
N ALA A 12 10.66 -25.61 3.83
CA ALA A 12 10.26 -24.35 3.23
C ALA A 12 8.99 -24.50 2.39
N ALA A 13 8.91 -25.54 1.56
CA ALA A 13 7.72 -25.83 0.77
C ALA A 13 6.49 -26.07 1.65
N ILE A 14 6.63 -26.86 2.73
CA ILE A 14 5.53 -27.09 3.69
C ILE A 14 5.09 -25.77 4.32
N CYS A 15 6.03 -24.97 4.83
CA CYS A 15 5.71 -23.74 5.54
C CYS A 15 5.09 -22.66 4.62
N VAL A 16 5.43 -22.63 3.33
CA VAL A 16 4.83 -21.68 2.36
C VAL A 16 3.36 -22.00 2.06
N GLU A 17 2.97 -23.27 2.12
CA GLU A 17 1.60 -23.72 1.84
C GLU A 17 0.66 -23.62 3.06
N VAL A 18 1.19 -23.24 4.22
CA VAL A 18 0.46 -23.18 5.49
C VAL A 18 0.14 -21.73 5.84
N ASP A 19 -1.07 -21.49 6.33
CA ASP A 19 -1.48 -20.17 6.79
C ASP A 19 -0.76 -19.75 8.08
N GLN A 20 -0.96 -18.50 8.50
CA GLN A 20 -0.28 -17.97 9.69
C GLN A 20 -0.59 -18.78 10.96
N SER A 21 -1.81 -19.27 11.11
CA SER A 21 -2.24 -20.08 12.26
C SER A 21 -1.53 -21.43 12.28
N GLY A 22 -1.44 -22.10 11.13
CA GLY A 22 -0.73 -23.35 11.00
C GLY A 22 0.77 -23.18 11.19
N LEU A 23 1.37 -22.08 10.74
CA LEU A 23 2.78 -21.77 11.01
C LEU A 23 3.07 -21.65 12.51
N VAL A 24 2.17 -21.02 13.26
CA VAL A 24 2.26 -20.94 14.73
C VAL A 24 2.16 -22.34 15.35
N LEU A 25 1.23 -23.18 14.88
CA LEU A 25 1.10 -24.56 15.34
C LEU A 25 2.36 -25.39 15.04
N LEU A 26 2.96 -25.23 13.85
CA LEU A 26 4.21 -25.89 13.48
C LEU A 26 5.35 -25.48 14.41
N CYS A 27 5.46 -24.20 14.76
CA CYS A 27 6.45 -23.73 15.75
C CYS A 27 6.27 -24.43 17.11
N GLN A 28 5.04 -24.70 17.52
CA GLN A 28 4.75 -25.32 18.82
C GLN A 28 4.97 -26.84 18.82
N THR A 29 4.71 -27.50 17.69
CA THR A 29 4.60 -28.97 17.61
C THR A 29 5.81 -29.64 16.98
N SER A 30 6.59 -28.93 16.13
CA SER A 30 7.68 -29.53 15.36
C SER A 30 8.98 -28.73 15.49
N ARG A 31 9.98 -29.33 16.15
CA ARG A 31 11.34 -28.76 16.19
C ARG A 31 12.02 -28.72 14.83
N LEU A 32 11.64 -29.62 13.92
CA LEU A 32 12.21 -29.69 12.56
C LEU A 32 11.73 -28.53 11.68
N LEU A 33 10.49 -28.07 11.90
CA LEU A 33 9.89 -26.98 11.13
C LEU A 33 9.99 -25.63 11.83
N LEU A 34 10.39 -25.62 13.11
CA LEU A 34 10.45 -24.41 13.94
C LEU A 34 11.22 -23.27 13.27
N ASP A 35 12.44 -23.57 12.80
CA ASP A 35 13.31 -22.56 12.21
C ASP A 35 12.67 -21.93 10.97
N GLU A 36 12.19 -22.75 10.05
CA GLU A 36 11.59 -22.28 8.81
C GLU A 36 10.25 -21.58 9.02
N ALA A 37 9.42 -22.10 9.93
CA ALA A 37 8.16 -21.47 10.30
C ALA A 37 8.38 -20.09 10.95
N GLN A 38 9.35 -19.97 11.86
CA GLN A 38 9.74 -18.68 12.44
C GLN A 38 10.31 -17.73 11.37
N ARG A 39 11.08 -18.24 10.40
CA ARG A 39 11.61 -17.44 9.29
C ARG A 39 10.46 -16.78 8.53
N ILE A 40 9.42 -17.52 8.17
CA ILE A 40 8.26 -16.98 7.46
C ILE A 40 7.44 -16.04 8.36
N LEU A 41 7.14 -16.45 9.60
CA LEU A 41 6.32 -15.66 10.54
C LEU A 41 6.92 -14.30 10.89
N TYR A 42 8.25 -14.22 11.02
CA TYR A 42 8.94 -12.98 11.37
C TYR A 42 9.47 -12.23 10.15
N HIS A 43 9.39 -12.77 8.93
CA HIS A 43 9.89 -12.09 7.72
C HIS A 43 9.18 -10.75 7.49
N SER A 44 7.85 -10.77 7.54
CA SER A 44 6.99 -9.61 7.40
C SER A 44 6.04 -9.55 8.59
N VAL A 45 6.24 -8.55 9.45
CA VAL A 45 5.48 -8.38 10.69
C VAL A 45 4.51 -7.21 10.52
N ASP A 46 3.22 -7.51 10.60
CA ASP A 46 2.15 -6.51 10.56
C ASP A 46 1.44 -6.39 11.92
N LEU A 47 1.70 -5.29 12.61
CA LEU A 47 1.06 -4.93 13.88
C LEU A 47 0.04 -3.79 13.74
N ARG A 48 -0.42 -3.48 12.52
CA ARG A 48 -1.47 -2.48 12.29
C ARG A 48 -2.80 -2.94 12.91
N GLY A 49 -3.52 -2.02 13.55
CA GLY A 49 -4.77 -2.30 14.26
C GLY A 49 -4.65 -3.31 15.41
N ARG A 50 -3.44 -3.75 15.78
CA ARG A 50 -3.23 -4.66 16.91
C ARG A 50 -3.20 -3.89 18.22
N SER A 51 -3.58 -4.54 19.31
CA SER A 51 -3.50 -3.95 20.64
C SER A 51 -2.04 -3.67 21.04
N MET A 52 -1.85 -2.72 21.94
CA MET A 52 -0.52 -2.44 22.50
C MET A 52 0.09 -3.66 23.22
N ASP A 53 -0.72 -4.57 23.76
CA ASP A 53 -0.22 -5.80 24.36
C ASP A 53 0.39 -6.76 23.33
N ALA A 54 -0.14 -6.78 22.11
CA ALA A 54 0.47 -7.52 21.00
C ALA A 54 1.82 -6.89 20.60
N VAL A 55 1.89 -5.56 20.52
CA VAL A 55 3.15 -4.82 20.26
C VAL A 55 4.17 -5.09 21.36
N ARG A 56 3.76 -5.05 22.64
CA ARG A 56 4.61 -5.40 23.79
C ARG A 56 5.08 -6.85 23.75
N SER A 57 4.21 -7.78 23.36
CA SER A 57 4.56 -9.19 23.24
C SER A 57 5.58 -9.43 22.13
N TRP A 58 5.39 -8.78 20.97
CA TRP A 58 6.35 -8.82 19.87
C TRP A 58 7.71 -8.22 20.27
N THR A 59 7.72 -7.01 20.84
CA THR A 59 8.96 -6.34 21.29
C THR A 59 9.71 -7.19 22.32
N LEU A 60 9.00 -7.82 23.26
CA LEU A 60 9.59 -8.73 24.24
C LEU A 60 10.22 -9.96 23.57
N ALA A 61 9.52 -10.57 22.62
CA ALA A 61 10.01 -11.76 21.92
C ALA A 61 11.30 -11.47 21.15
N VAL A 62 11.33 -10.42 20.32
CA VAL A 62 12.52 -10.08 19.51
C VAL A 62 13.67 -9.55 20.37
N THR A 63 13.39 -8.92 21.51
CA THR A 63 14.42 -8.49 22.46
C THR A 63 15.06 -9.67 23.20
N ARG A 64 14.27 -10.71 23.53
CA ARG A 64 14.78 -11.93 24.18
C ARG A 64 15.48 -12.88 23.21
N HIS A 65 15.10 -12.83 21.93
CA HIS A 65 15.58 -13.72 20.90
C HIS A 65 16.04 -12.90 19.69
N SER A 66 17.29 -12.40 19.71
CA SER A 66 17.82 -11.52 18.66
C SER A 66 17.75 -12.11 17.26
N HIS A 67 17.91 -13.44 17.12
CA HIS A 67 17.75 -14.14 15.84
C HIS A 67 16.35 -14.01 15.23
N LEU A 68 15.30 -13.74 16.03
CA LEU A 68 13.97 -13.42 15.51
C LEU A 68 13.92 -11.99 14.97
N ALA A 69 14.59 -11.06 15.64
CA ALA A 69 14.71 -9.67 15.18
C ALA A 69 15.46 -9.61 13.84
N GLU A 70 16.53 -10.39 13.70
CA GLU A 70 17.33 -10.52 12.48
C GLU A 70 16.51 -11.06 11.28
N ARG A 71 15.38 -11.75 11.52
CA ARG A 71 14.51 -12.25 10.45
C ARG A 71 13.54 -11.20 9.93
N VAL A 72 13.34 -10.09 10.65
CA VAL A 72 12.40 -9.05 10.26
C VAL A 72 12.96 -8.24 9.09
N HIS A 73 12.30 -8.36 7.93
CA HIS A 73 12.62 -7.62 6.71
C HIS A 73 11.58 -6.54 6.42
N ALA A 74 10.33 -6.76 6.77
CA ALA A 74 9.26 -5.78 6.67
C ALA A 74 8.54 -5.64 8.02
N LEU A 75 8.29 -4.41 8.44
CA LEU A 75 7.59 -4.11 9.68
C LEU A 75 6.58 -2.99 9.45
N ALA A 76 5.31 -3.28 9.75
CA ALA A 76 4.25 -2.28 9.82
C ALA A 76 3.79 -2.13 11.28
N LEU A 77 3.89 -0.91 11.80
CA LEU A 77 3.48 -0.56 13.15
C LEU A 77 2.41 0.53 13.07
N GLN A 78 1.28 0.30 13.73
CA GLN A 78 0.37 1.38 14.07
C GLN A 78 0.48 1.62 15.57
N LEU A 79 0.95 2.81 15.95
CA LEU A 79 1.13 3.18 17.35
C LEU A 79 0.05 4.20 17.74
N PRO A 80 -0.44 4.15 18.99
CA PRO A 80 -1.36 5.17 19.48
C PRO A 80 -0.63 6.50 19.63
N ASP A 81 -1.38 7.55 20.03
CA ASP A 81 -0.78 8.87 20.28
C ASP A 81 0.39 8.75 21.25
N ILE A 82 1.49 9.47 21.01
CA ILE A 82 2.65 9.47 21.92
C ILE A 82 2.26 9.88 23.35
N SER A 83 1.25 10.73 23.50
CA SER A 83 0.71 11.14 24.80
C SER A 83 0.10 9.97 25.58
N THR A 84 -0.28 8.89 24.90
CA THR A 84 -0.78 7.65 25.51
C THR A 84 0.30 6.58 25.64
N LEU A 85 1.41 6.72 24.90
CA LEU A 85 2.53 5.79 24.94
C LEU A 85 3.41 6.10 26.15
N ASN A 86 3.47 5.16 27.10
CA ASN A 86 4.38 5.33 28.24
C ASN A 86 5.85 5.23 27.79
N THR A 87 6.75 5.89 28.53
CA THR A 87 8.20 5.90 28.21
C THR A 87 8.81 4.51 28.16
N SER A 88 8.30 3.56 28.96
CA SER A 88 8.80 2.18 28.97
C SER A 88 8.55 1.48 27.63
N ASP A 89 7.36 1.66 27.05
CA ASP A 89 6.99 1.09 25.76
C ASP A 89 7.85 1.69 24.65
N SER A 90 8.05 3.02 24.66
CA SER A 90 8.95 3.67 23.70
C SER A 90 10.37 3.07 23.76
N VAL A 91 10.96 2.94 24.95
CA VAL A 91 12.30 2.37 25.09
C VAL A 91 12.36 0.91 24.58
N LYS A 92 11.33 0.10 24.85
CA LYS A 92 11.27 -1.30 24.39
C LYS A 92 11.12 -1.40 22.88
N ILE A 93 10.26 -0.59 22.28
CA ILE A 93 10.07 -0.53 20.82
C ILE A 93 11.36 -0.10 20.13
N GLY A 94 12.01 0.96 20.62
CA GLY A 94 13.27 1.44 20.05
C GLY A 94 14.39 0.39 20.17
N ARG A 95 14.45 -0.34 21.30
CA ARG A 95 15.39 -1.46 21.47
C ARG A 95 15.11 -2.59 20.49
N ALA A 96 13.85 -2.98 20.30
CA ALA A 96 13.45 -4.02 19.36
C ALA A 96 13.86 -3.66 17.92
N LEU A 97 13.62 -2.41 17.50
CA LEU A 97 14.01 -1.93 16.18
C LEU A 97 15.53 -1.97 15.93
N ARG A 98 16.34 -1.59 16.93
CA ARG A 98 17.80 -1.67 16.81
C ARG A 98 18.32 -3.11 16.59
N LEU A 99 17.57 -4.12 17.03
CA LEU A 99 17.91 -5.53 16.81
C LEU A 99 17.47 -6.03 15.41
N CYS A 100 16.58 -5.31 14.72
CA CYS A 100 16.09 -5.68 13.39
C CYS A 100 17.09 -5.27 12.29
N VAL A 101 18.31 -5.82 12.33
CA VAL A 101 19.43 -5.42 11.45
C VAL A 101 19.16 -5.60 9.94
N ASN A 102 18.26 -6.51 9.57
CA ASN A 102 17.90 -6.82 8.18
C ASN A 102 16.64 -6.11 7.69
N LEU A 103 16.10 -5.16 8.47
CA LEU A 103 14.87 -4.44 8.11
C LEU A 103 15.07 -3.62 6.82
N LYS A 104 14.24 -3.89 5.81
CA LYS A 104 14.24 -3.21 4.50
C LYS A 104 12.99 -2.37 4.27
N GLU A 105 11.88 -2.70 4.91
CA GLU A 105 10.62 -1.98 4.77
C GLU A 105 10.08 -1.60 6.14
N LEU A 106 9.76 -0.31 6.33
CA LEU A 106 9.20 0.18 7.58
C LEU A 106 7.98 1.05 7.32
N ARG A 107 6.84 0.70 7.90
CA ARG A 107 5.62 1.50 7.86
C ARG A 107 5.24 1.91 9.28
N LEU A 108 5.16 3.21 9.50
CA LEU A 108 4.79 3.82 10.77
C LEU A 108 3.49 4.59 10.56
N LEU A 109 2.39 4.02 11.04
CA LEU A 109 1.06 4.57 10.88
C LEU A 109 0.56 5.19 12.18
N GLY A 110 -0.06 6.36 12.08
CA GLY A 110 -0.78 6.97 13.19
C GLY A 110 -2.20 6.40 13.32
N GLU A 111 -2.75 6.41 14.54
CA GLU A 111 -4.17 6.12 14.78
C GLU A 111 -5.09 7.25 14.25
N PHE A 112 -4.55 8.47 14.06
CA PHE A 112 -5.32 9.69 13.85
C PHE A 112 -5.43 10.18 12.41
N ALA A 113 -5.32 9.31 11.40
CA ALA A 113 -5.47 9.72 10.00
C ALA A 113 -6.79 10.48 9.70
N GLN A 114 -7.79 10.43 10.61
CA GLN A 114 -9.07 11.12 10.49
C GLN A 114 -9.18 12.46 11.26
N TYR A 115 -8.29 12.77 12.19
CA TYR A 115 -8.33 14.03 12.96
C TYR A 115 -7.03 14.80 12.80
N GLN A 116 -7.11 15.98 12.15
CA GLN A 116 -6.03 16.92 11.82
C GLN A 116 -5.28 17.53 13.03
N ARG A 117 -5.11 16.79 14.13
CA ARG A 117 -4.31 17.28 15.26
C ARG A 117 -2.84 17.05 14.97
N ARG A 118 -2.12 18.18 14.93
CA ARG A 118 -0.68 18.29 14.76
C ARG A 118 0.00 17.46 15.84
N VAL A 119 0.63 16.35 15.47
CA VAL A 119 1.52 15.64 16.39
C VAL A 119 2.90 15.61 15.76
N ASP A 120 3.71 16.59 16.16
CA ASP A 120 5.04 16.78 15.62
C ASP A 120 6.02 15.71 16.16
N GLY A 121 6.70 15.02 15.25
CA GLY A 121 7.97 14.34 15.54
C GLY A 121 7.91 13.02 16.32
N ILE A 122 6.74 12.37 16.42
CA ILE A 122 6.53 11.23 17.33
C ILE A 122 7.51 10.08 17.13
N TYR A 123 7.93 9.74 15.90
CA TYR A 123 8.65 8.49 15.67
C TYR A 123 10.16 8.62 15.54
N MET A 124 10.72 9.84 15.64
CA MET A 124 12.14 10.04 15.38
C MET A 124 13.04 9.33 16.41
N TRP A 125 12.58 9.16 17.65
CA TRP A 125 13.30 8.41 18.69
C TRP A 125 13.42 6.92 18.34
N MET A 126 12.48 6.35 17.56
CA MET A 126 12.50 4.94 17.14
C MET A 126 13.63 4.65 16.18
N MET A 127 13.97 5.63 15.33
CA MET A 127 14.95 5.48 14.26
C MET A 127 16.38 5.82 14.69
N SER A 128 16.57 6.31 15.93
CA SER A 128 17.90 6.62 16.44
C SER A 128 18.73 5.34 16.60
N GLU A 129 19.97 5.39 16.11
CA GLU A 129 20.96 4.30 16.22
C GLU A 129 20.50 2.96 15.60
N CYS A 130 19.56 3.00 14.67
CA CYS A 130 19.15 1.81 13.93
C CYS A 130 20.23 1.43 12.89
N PRO A 131 20.69 0.17 12.85
CA PRO A 131 21.76 -0.26 11.96
C PRO A 131 21.28 -0.62 10.54
N PHE A 132 19.98 -0.80 10.36
CA PHE A 132 19.38 -1.25 9.11
C PHE A 132 19.34 -0.17 8.02
N ARG A 133 19.18 -0.61 6.78
CA ARG A 133 19.06 0.23 5.59
C ARG A 133 17.78 -0.07 4.85
N LEU A 134 16.87 0.89 4.88
CA LEU A 134 15.55 0.80 4.30
C LEU A 134 15.61 0.99 2.78
N HIS A 135 14.82 0.19 2.09
CA HIS A 135 14.46 0.36 0.68
C HIS A 135 13.13 1.08 0.54
N SER A 136 12.23 0.87 1.51
CA SER A 136 10.88 1.44 1.54
C SER A 136 10.57 1.99 2.93
N ILE A 137 10.00 3.19 2.99
CA ILE A 137 9.51 3.75 4.24
C ILE A 137 8.18 4.49 4.04
N GLU A 138 7.24 4.25 4.95
CA GLU A 138 6.00 4.99 5.10
C GLU A 138 5.93 5.62 6.49
N ILE A 139 5.67 6.92 6.54
CA ILE A 139 5.45 7.63 7.80
C ILE A 139 4.18 8.47 7.67
N ASP A 140 3.09 7.99 8.30
CA ASP A 140 1.81 8.67 8.33
C ASP A 140 1.71 9.63 9.54
N SER A 141 2.66 10.57 9.63
CA SER A 141 2.68 11.60 10.69
C SER A 141 3.19 12.93 10.16
N GLU A 142 2.67 14.04 10.69
CA GLU A 142 3.18 15.37 10.41
C GLU A 142 4.54 15.56 11.10
N SER A 143 5.60 15.79 10.31
CA SER A 143 6.94 16.07 10.84
C SER A 143 7.34 17.47 10.43
N GLN A 144 7.32 18.42 11.36
CA GLN A 144 7.53 19.84 11.04
C GLN A 144 8.98 20.33 11.04
N SER A 145 9.97 19.67 11.66
CA SER A 145 11.28 20.35 11.76
C SER A 145 12.52 19.56 12.18
N HIS A 146 12.42 18.32 12.64
CA HIS A 146 13.58 17.63 13.25
C HIS A 146 13.84 16.25 12.65
N TRP A 147 14.03 16.22 11.34
CA TRP A 147 14.61 15.04 10.69
C TRP A 147 15.97 14.76 11.34
N ASN A 148 16.11 13.59 11.95
CA ASN A 148 17.35 13.09 12.51
C ASN A 148 18.33 12.92 11.35
N ALA A 149 19.05 13.99 11.01
CA ALA A 149 19.96 14.03 9.88
C ALA A 149 20.93 12.84 9.89
N PRO A 150 21.47 12.38 11.04
CA PRO A 150 22.22 11.13 11.12
C PRO A 150 21.51 9.90 10.55
N PHE A 151 20.23 9.68 10.90
CA PHE A 151 19.47 8.53 10.40
C PHE A 151 19.37 8.60 8.87
N TRP A 152 18.86 9.71 8.34
CA TRP A 152 18.59 9.84 6.91
C TRP A 152 19.83 9.83 6.04
N LYS A 153 20.95 10.40 6.52
CA LYS A 153 22.26 10.31 5.83
C LYS A 153 22.72 8.86 5.62
N ASN A 154 22.30 7.94 6.49
CA ASN A 154 22.65 6.52 6.38
C ASN A 154 21.66 5.72 5.51
N GLN A 155 20.52 6.30 5.15
CA GLN A 155 19.47 5.65 4.37
C GLN A 155 19.63 5.90 2.85
N THR A 156 20.78 5.54 2.31
CA THR A 156 21.11 5.79 0.88
C THR A 156 20.38 4.86 -0.10
N GLU A 157 19.75 3.79 0.40
CA GLU A 157 19.08 2.74 -0.38
C GLU A 157 17.56 2.98 -0.53
N ILE A 158 17.01 4.05 0.05
CA ILE A 158 15.56 4.32 -0.04
C ILE A 158 15.17 4.62 -1.49
N ARG A 159 14.28 3.78 -2.02
CA ARG A 159 13.69 3.92 -3.36
C ARG A 159 12.21 4.31 -3.30
N VAL A 160 11.52 3.91 -2.25
CA VAL A 160 10.09 4.20 -2.02
C VAL A 160 9.92 4.97 -0.71
N LEU A 161 9.30 6.14 -0.80
CA LEU A 161 9.12 7.04 0.33
C LEU A 161 7.70 7.61 0.33
N SER A 162 6.90 7.25 1.32
CA SER A 162 5.58 7.83 1.53
C SER A 162 5.55 8.63 2.82
N MET A 163 5.41 9.94 2.70
CA MET A 163 5.29 10.85 3.84
C MET A 163 4.27 11.94 3.48
N PRO A 164 2.97 11.61 3.44
CA PRO A 164 1.94 12.51 2.93
C PRO A 164 1.95 13.86 3.63
N TYR A 165 2.30 13.91 4.92
CA TYR A 165 2.28 15.14 5.72
C TYR A 165 3.66 15.79 5.92
N CYS A 166 4.67 15.42 5.11
CA CYS A 166 5.99 16.03 5.15
C CYS A 166 5.98 17.43 4.53
N ARG A 167 6.29 18.46 5.31
CA ARG A 167 6.56 19.80 4.80
C ARG A 167 7.99 19.89 4.26
N ASN A 168 8.22 20.75 3.27
CA ASN A 168 9.56 20.96 2.65
C ASN A 168 10.19 19.68 2.07
N LEU A 169 9.35 18.74 1.60
CA LEU A 169 9.80 17.47 1.03
C LEU A 169 10.87 17.63 -0.08
N PRO A 170 10.76 18.58 -1.04
CA PRO A 170 11.77 18.71 -2.10
C PRO A 170 13.20 18.90 -1.58
N ALA A 171 13.41 19.83 -0.64
CA ALA A 171 14.73 20.10 -0.08
C ALA A 171 15.28 18.90 0.72
N PHE A 172 14.40 18.12 1.34
CA PHE A 172 14.77 16.89 2.03
C PHE A 172 15.24 15.80 1.04
N LEU A 173 14.50 15.60 -0.05
CA LEU A 173 14.79 14.56 -1.05
C LEU A 173 16.13 14.76 -1.77
N GLU A 174 16.50 16.01 -2.03
CA GLU A 174 17.76 16.35 -2.70
C GLU A 174 18.97 16.04 -1.83
N ASN A 175 18.87 16.30 -0.52
CA ASN A 175 20.01 16.22 0.38
C ASN A 175 20.17 14.87 1.09
N GLN A 176 19.09 14.11 1.25
CA GLN A 176 19.09 12.95 2.16
C GLN A 176 18.82 11.62 1.47
N VAL A 177 17.95 11.58 0.46
CA VAL A 177 17.47 10.32 -0.14
C VAL A 177 17.51 10.41 -1.68
N PRO A 178 18.72 10.38 -2.28
CA PRO A 178 18.90 10.67 -3.70
C PRO A 178 18.32 9.61 -4.65
N GLN A 179 18.12 8.38 -4.18
CA GLN A 179 17.69 7.23 -5.01
C GLN A 179 16.16 7.04 -5.07
N VAL A 180 15.39 7.95 -4.49
CA VAL A 180 13.93 7.84 -4.45
C VAL A 180 13.35 7.95 -5.87
N ILE A 181 12.62 6.91 -6.26
CA ILE A 181 11.88 6.83 -7.54
C ILE A 181 10.36 6.76 -7.33
N ALA A 182 9.91 6.57 -6.09
CA ALA A 182 8.51 6.49 -5.72
C ALA A 182 8.19 7.40 -4.54
N LEU A 183 7.18 8.27 -4.70
CA LEU A 183 6.79 9.24 -3.68
C LEU A 183 5.31 9.17 -3.33
N GLY A 184 5.02 9.06 -2.03
CA GLY A 184 3.70 9.23 -1.45
C GLY A 184 3.58 10.60 -0.79
N LEU A 185 2.65 11.44 -1.27
CA LEU A 185 2.53 12.86 -0.90
C LEU A 185 1.08 13.34 -0.86
N LEU A 186 0.78 14.32 0.01
CA LEU A 186 -0.58 14.86 0.11
C LEU A 186 -0.99 15.72 -1.09
N SER A 187 -0.07 16.51 -1.65
CA SER A 187 -0.33 17.52 -2.67
C SER A 187 0.70 17.47 -3.79
N LEU A 188 0.25 17.42 -5.06
CA LEU A 188 1.14 17.35 -6.22
C LEU A 188 2.06 18.56 -6.38
N ARG A 189 1.78 19.66 -5.66
CA ARG A 189 2.64 20.84 -5.62
C ARG A 189 3.97 20.60 -4.89
N ASP A 190 4.03 19.57 -4.05
CA ASP A 190 5.22 19.23 -3.27
C ASP A 190 6.16 18.26 -4.02
N LEU A 191 5.88 18.01 -5.30
CA LEU A 191 6.70 17.16 -6.15
C LEU A 191 8.06 17.82 -6.46
N PRO A 192 9.19 17.10 -6.33
CA PRO A 192 10.52 17.67 -6.55
C PRO A 192 10.81 17.90 -8.03
N ALA A 193 11.20 19.11 -8.40
CA ALA A 193 11.64 19.38 -9.76
C ALA A 193 12.93 18.62 -10.12
N GLY A 194 13.10 18.26 -11.39
CA GLY A 194 14.39 17.82 -11.93
C GLY A 194 14.84 16.37 -11.62
N ARG A 195 14.04 15.57 -10.90
CA ARG A 195 14.31 14.14 -10.69
C ARG A 195 13.30 13.25 -11.43
N PRO A 196 13.73 12.19 -12.14
CA PRO A 196 12.79 11.24 -12.71
C PRO A 196 12.07 10.44 -11.61
N LEU A 197 10.75 10.59 -11.51
CA LEU A 197 9.90 9.73 -10.71
C LEU A 197 9.24 8.67 -11.58
N GLN A 198 9.17 7.45 -11.04
CA GLN A 198 8.50 6.33 -11.69
C GLN A 198 7.12 6.06 -11.10
N ARG A 199 6.93 6.38 -9.82
CA ARG A 199 5.70 6.06 -9.08
C ARG A 199 5.29 7.23 -8.20
N VAL A 200 4.01 7.57 -8.22
CA VAL A 200 3.45 8.60 -7.34
C VAL A 200 2.20 8.05 -6.68
N GLU A 201 2.08 8.25 -5.37
CA GLU A 201 0.86 8.07 -4.62
C GLU A 201 0.42 9.42 -4.04
N THR A 202 -0.83 9.81 -4.25
CA THR A 202 -1.36 11.07 -3.74
C THR A 202 -2.86 11.00 -3.50
N ARG A 203 -3.45 12.07 -2.95
CA ARG A 203 -4.91 12.20 -2.86
C ARG A 203 -5.50 12.63 -4.20
N PRO A 204 -6.77 12.28 -4.48
CA PRO A 204 -7.51 12.88 -5.60
C PRO A 204 -7.44 14.42 -5.54
N GLN A 205 -7.10 15.03 -6.67
CA GLN A 205 -6.92 16.49 -6.83
C GLN A 205 -7.55 16.92 -8.16
N ARG A 206 -7.81 18.22 -8.32
CA ARG A 206 -8.37 18.76 -9.57
C ARG A 206 -7.31 19.03 -10.64
N ASP A 207 -6.09 19.32 -10.20
CA ASP A 207 -4.99 19.71 -11.06
C ASP A 207 -3.90 18.63 -11.02
N PHE A 208 -3.75 17.92 -12.14
CA PHE A 208 -2.70 16.93 -12.35
C PHE A 208 -1.55 17.45 -13.21
N SER A 209 -1.60 18.71 -13.65
CA SER A 209 -0.55 19.31 -14.49
C SER A 209 0.86 19.23 -13.90
N PRO A 210 1.09 19.25 -12.56
CA PRO A 210 2.43 19.05 -12.01
C PRO A 210 3.05 17.69 -12.33
N LEU A 211 2.25 16.68 -12.70
CA LEU A 211 2.76 15.37 -13.12
C LEU A 211 3.36 15.39 -14.54
N ALA A 212 3.03 16.39 -15.36
CA ALA A 212 3.47 16.46 -16.75
C ALA A 212 5.00 16.49 -16.90
N GLN A 213 5.71 17.04 -15.90
CA GLN A 213 7.18 17.03 -15.86
C GLN A 213 7.77 15.60 -15.79
N TYR A 214 6.99 14.61 -15.33
CA TYR A 214 7.37 13.20 -15.25
C TYR A 214 6.70 12.34 -16.32
N SER A 215 6.05 12.95 -17.33
CA SER A 215 5.34 12.24 -18.41
C SER A 215 6.16 11.20 -19.17
N ARG A 216 7.50 11.24 -19.08
CA ARG A 216 8.38 10.24 -19.71
C ARG A 216 8.79 9.09 -18.78
N THR A 217 8.69 9.28 -17.47
CA THR A 217 9.26 8.35 -16.47
C THR A 217 8.20 7.74 -15.58
N LEU A 218 7.09 8.46 -15.35
CA LEU A 218 6.01 8.01 -14.49
C LEU A 218 5.25 6.86 -15.15
N THR A 219 5.30 5.70 -14.50
CA THR A 219 4.63 4.48 -14.94
C THR A 219 3.50 4.07 -14.00
N THR A 220 3.52 4.52 -12.75
CA THR A 220 2.50 4.19 -11.74
C THR A 220 1.96 5.45 -11.09
N LEU A 221 0.63 5.57 -11.05
CA LEU A 221 -0.07 6.59 -10.27
C LEU A 221 -1.14 5.94 -9.40
N ASN A 222 -1.10 6.22 -8.10
CA ASN A 222 -2.14 5.84 -7.17
C ASN A 222 -2.81 7.08 -6.58
N LEU A 223 -4.13 7.13 -6.68
CA LEU A 223 -4.96 8.10 -5.99
C LEU A 223 -5.61 7.42 -4.79
N ARG A 224 -5.14 7.76 -3.59
CA ARG A 224 -5.59 7.20 -2.31
C ARG A 224 -6.17 8.31 -1.46
N GLY A 225 -7.46 8.27 -1.16
CA GLY A 225 -8.09 9.31 -0.33
C GLY A 225 -9.61 9.27 -0.31
N GLU A 226 -10.22 10.35 0.17
CA GLU A 226 -11.67 10.51 0.10
C GLU A 226 -12.09 10.98 -1.29
N TRP A 227 -13.04 10.27 -1.90
CA TRP A 227 -13.68 10.72 -3.12
C TRP A 227 -14.92 11.52 -2.76
N ARG A 228 -14.80 12.85 -2.86
CA ARG A 228 -15.97 13.72 -2.77
C ARG A 228 -16.62 13.73 -4.14
N HIS A 229 -17.57 12.83 -4.40
CA HIS A 229 -18.22 12.69 -5.72
C HIS A 229 -18.83 13.99 -6.26
N ARG A 230 -19.21 14.95 -5.38
CA ARG A 230 -19.65 16.29 -5.80
C ARG A 230 -18.52 17.18 -6.33
N GLU A 231 -17.28 16.88 -5.98
CA GLU A 231 -16.10 17.65 -6.34
C GLU A 231 -15.24 16.97 -7.42
N PHE A 232 -15.36 15.65 -7.59
CA PHE A 232 -14.53 14.83 -8.47
C PHE A 232 -15.37 13.78 -9.22
N SER A 233 -15.51 13.95 -10.54
CA SER A 233 -15.93 12.86 -11.43
C SER A 233 -14.73 11.95 -11.71
N ILE A 234 -14.95 10.63 -11.68
CA ILE A 234 -13.92 9.65 -12.07
C ILE A 234 -13.46 9.91 -13.50
N GLU A 235 -14.40 10.19 -14.41
CA GLU A 235 -14.14 10.45 -15.82
C GLU A 235 -13.26 11.70 -16.02
N GLU A 236 -13.60 12.81 -15.37
CA GLU A 236 -12.83 14.06 -15.41
C GLU A 236 -11.44 13.86 -14.83
N THR A 237 -11.35 13.13 -13.71
CA THR A 237 -10.07 12.80 -13.06
C THR A 237 -9.19 11.98 -13.99
N LEU A 238 -9.72 10.93 -14.61
CA LEU A 238 -8.99 10.10 -15.57
C LEU A 238 -8.53 10.90 -16.80
N THR A 239 -9.39 11.79 -17.30
CA THR A 239 -9.07 12.68 -18.43
C THR A 239 -7.92 13.62 -18.09
N ALA A 240 -7.95 14.24 -16.91
CA ALA A 240 -6.90 15.15 -16.44
C ALA A 240 -5.56 14.43 -16.19
N ILE A 241 -5.61 13.19 -15.66
CA ILE A 241 -4.43 12.34 -15.51
C ILE A 241 -3.86 12.01 -16.89
N ALA A 242 -4.68 11.54 -17.83
CA ALA A 242 -4.21 11.16 -19.16
C ALA A 242 -3.58 12.33 -19.92
N ALA A 243 -4.14 13.54 -19.76
CA ALA A 243 -3.57 14.75 -20.34
C ALA A 243 -2.17 15.07 -19.78
N SER A 244 -1.91 14.70 -18.52
CA SER A 244 -0.64 14.98 -17.83
C SER A 244 0.39 13.86 -18.03
N VAL A 245 -0.03 12.60 -17.95
CA VAL A 245 0.85 11.41 -17.94
C VAL A 245 0.25 10.25 -18.77
N PRO A 246 0.21 10.39 -20.11
CA PRO A 246 -0.44 9.41 -20.99
C PRO A 246 0.28 8.05 -21.06
N SER A 247 1.52 7.97 -20.61
CA SER A 247 2.36 6.75 -20.65
C SER A 247 2.19 5.83 -19.45
N LEU A 248 1.20 6.08 -18.57
CA LEU A 248 0.99 5.26 -17.39
C LEU A 248 0.74 3.79 -17.75
N LEU A 249 1.38 2.90 -16.99
CA LEU A 249 1.22 1.45 -17.07
C LEU A 249 0.32 0.93 -15.95
N HIS A 250 0.31 1.61 -14.80
CA HIS A 250 -0.43 1.21 -13.62
C HIS A 250 -1.17 2.42 -13.04
N LEU A 251 -2.47 2.27 -12.85
CA LEU A 251 -3.32 3.32 -12.30
C LEU A 251 -4.21 2.73 -11.21
N GLY A 252 -4.15 3.31 -10.01
CA GLY A 252 -5.00 2.92 -8.90
C GLY A 252 -5.84 4.07 -8.38
N LEU A 253 -7.13 3.84 -8.17
CA LEU A 253 -8.08 4.76 -7.56
C LEU A 253 -8.68 4.05 -6.34
N THR A 254 -8.32 4.48 -5.13
CA THR A 254 -8.73 3.83 -3.87
C THR A 254 -9.37 4.83 -2.93
N GLU A 255 -10.61 4.54 -2.56
CA GLU A 255 -11.35 5.31 -1.57
C GLU A 255 -11.10 4.80 -0.14
N LEU A 256 -10.66 5.68 0.76
CA LEU A 256 -10.29 5.30 2.14
C LEU A 256 -11.42 5.36 3.17
N ASN A 257 -12.42 6.22 2.98
CA ASN A 257 -13.48 6.43 3.97
C ASN A 257 -14.84 6.00 3.43
N LYS A 258 -15.63 5.37 4.29
CA LYS A 258 -17.05 5.08 4.05
C LYS A 258 -17.85 6.38 4.21
N LYS A 259 -18.75 6.69 3.27
CA LYS A 259 -19.77 7.72 3.46
C LYS A 259 -21.15 7.09 3.39
N GLU A 260 -22.11 7.78 3.99
CA GLU A 260 -23.47 7.26 4.18
C GLU A 260 -24.32 7.25 2.91
N ALA A 261 -23.90 7.97 1.86
CA ALA A 261 -24.67 8.10 0.62
C ALA A 261 -23.98 7.40 -0.54
N LEU A 262 -24.74 6.55 -1.24
CA LEU A 262 -24.34 5.94 -2.50
C LEU A 262 -24.67 6.87 -3.67
N PHE A 263 -23.78 6.92 -4.66
CA PHE A 263 -23.90 7.74 -5.86
C PHE A 263 -23.84 6.89 -7.13
N ASN A 264 -24.33 7.45 -8.23
CA ASN A 264 -24.06 6.93 -9.57
C ASN A 264 -22.81 7.61 -10.12
N ALA A 265 -22.03 6.88 -10.92
CA ALA A 265 -20.86 7.42 -11.61
C ALA A 265 -20.84 6.98 -13.07
N ASN A 266 -20.20 7.76 -13.93
CA ASN A 266 -19.93 7.32 -15.29
C ASN A 266 -18.89 6.21 -15.28
N THR A 267 -19.02 5.24 -16.19
CA THR A 267 -18.03 4.18 -16.35
C THR A 267 -16.67 4.78 -16.72
N PRO A 268 -15.56 4.26 -16.17
CA PRO A 268 -14.22 4.73 -16.56
C PRO A 268 -13.80 4.24 -17.95
N THR A 269 -14.51 3.24 -18.48
CA THR A 269 -14.16 2.48 -19.69
C THR A 269 -13.83 3.32 -20.91
N PRO A 270 -14.63 4.33 -21.30
CA PRO A 270 -14.35 5.11 -22.51
C PRO A 270 -13.04 5.88 -22.41
N VAL A 271 -12.77 6.47 -21.25
CA VAL A 271 -11.53 7.21 -20.98
C VAL A 271 -10.33 6.27 -20.95
N LEU A 272 -10.43 5.13 -20.24
CA LEU A 272 -9.36 4.13 -20.18
C LEU A 272 -8.95 3.65 -21.57
N ARG A 273 -9.93 3.26 -22.40
CA ARG A 273 -9.71 2.77 -23.76
C ARG A 273 -9.09 3.82 -24.68
N ARG A 274 -9.59 5.07 -24.62
CA ARG A 274 -9.17 6.13 -25.55
C ARG A 274 -7.86 6.78 -25.15
N MET A 275 -7.61 6.95 -23.86
CA MET A 275 -6.59 7.87 -23.37
C MET A 275 -5.40 7.20 -22.69
N PHE A 276 -5.49 5.90 -22.37
CA PHE A 276 -4.40 5.15 -21.75
C PHE A 276 -4.02 3.91 -22.57
N PRO A 277 -3.43 4.07 -23.77
CA PRO A 277 -3.17 2.97 -24.69
C PRO A 277 -2.16 1.93 -24.17
N ASN A 278 -1.38 2.27 -23.12
CA ASN A 278 -0.36 1.39 -22.56
C ASN A 278 -0.72 0.84 -21.17
N LEU A 279 -1.93 1.11 -20.67
CA LEU A 279 -2.32 0.70 -19.32
C LEU A 279 -2.37 -0.82 -19.23
N LYS A 280 -1.62 -1.37 -18.26
CA LYS A 280 -1.52 -2.81 -17.99
C LYS A 280 -2.28 -3.20 -16.72
N THR A 281 -2.35 -2.32 -15.73
CA THR A 281 -3.03 -2.57 -14.47
C THR A 281 -3.93 -1.42 -14.09
N PHE A 282 -5.18 -1.75 -13.73
CA PHE A 282 -6.13 -0.79 -13.21
C PHE A 282 -6.70 -1.28 -11.87
N VAL A 283 -6.63 -0.44 -10.84
CA VAL A 283 -7.25 -0.70 -9.53
C VAL A 283 -8.33 0.35 -9.31
N LEU A 284 -9.54 -0.09 -9.01
CA LEU A 284 -10.67 0.76 -8.68
C LEU A 284 -11.35 0.20 -7.43
N GLN A 285 -11.15 0.85 -6.29
CA GLN A 285 -11.87 0.56 -5.06
C GLN A 285 -12.67 1.78 -4.63
N VAL A 286 -14.00 1.63 -4.71
CA VAL A 286 -14.97 2.70 -4.45
C VAL A 286 -16.00 2.20 -3.45
N ARG A 287 -16.26 2.96 -2.40
CA ARG A 287 -17.19 2.56 -1.33
C ARG A 287 -18.55 3.23 -1.49
N ASN A 288 -18.57 4.38 -2.16
CA ASN A 288 -19.76 5.22 -2.24
C ASN A 288 -20.42 5.21 -3.64
N ILE A 289 -20.20 4.17 -4.46
CA ILE A 289 -20.81 4.05 -5.80
C ILE A 289 -21.75 2.85 -5.84
N ALA A 290 -23.05 3.12 -6.05
CA ALA A 290 -24.07 2.08 -6.24
C ALA A 290 -24.07 1.52 -7.66
N ARG A 291 -23.83 2.38 -8.66
CA ARG A 291 -23.99 2.03 -10.07
C ARG A 291 -23.02 2.80 -10.95
N PHE A 292 -22.49 2.10 -11.95
CA PHE A 292 -21.78 2.71 -13.08
C PHE A 292 -22.69 2.79 -14.31
N LEU A 293 -22.75 3.96 -14.92
CA LEU A 293 -23.55 4.26 -16.11
C LEU A 293 -22.63 4.40 -17.32
N ASP A 294 -22.94 3.73 -18.42
CA ASP A 294 -22.27 3.98 -19.70
C ASP A 294 -22.56 5.42 -20.19
N GLU A 295 -21.73 5.98 -21.09
CA GLU A 295 -21.70 7.41 -21.51
C GLU A 295 -23.06 7.98 -21.95
N LEU A 296 -24.01 7.11 -22.27
CA LEU A 296 -25.41 7.47 -22.43
C LEU A 296 -26.11 7.14 -21.11
N TRP A 297 -26.65 8.14 -20.41
CA TRP A 297 -27.51 7.95 -19.23
C TRP A 297 -28.72 7.02 -19.50
N PHE A 298 -28.99 6.74 -20.77
CA PHE A 298 -30.00 5.80 -21.30
C PHE A 298 -29.39 4.63 -22.11
N GLY A 299 -28.08 4.42 -22.00
CA GLY A 299 -27.37 3.31 -22.61
C GLY A 299 -27.87 1.99 -22.03
N PRO A 300 -27.84 0.90 -22.82
CA PRO A 300 -28.35 -0.40 -22.37
C PRO A 300 -27.55 -1.00 -21.21
N ASN A 301 -26.35 -0.48 -20.94
CA ASN A 301 -25.41 -1.04 -19.98
C ASN A 301 -25.32 -0.16 -18.73
N SER A 302 -25.91 -0.64 -17.64
CA SER A 302 -25.63 -0.16 -16.29
C SER A 302 -25.07 -1.30 -15.46
N TYR A 303 -24.04 -1.01 -14.67
CA TYR A 303 -23.43 -2.00 -13.78
C TYR A 303 -23.76 -1.63 -12.34
N ASP A 304 -24.64 -2.41 -11.71
CA ASP A 304 -24.86 -2.30 -10.27
C ASP A 304 -23.61 -2.79 -9.52
N MET A 305 -23.37 -2.28 -8.32
CA MET A 305 -22.27 -2.71 -7.44
C MET A 305 -22.82 -3.43 -6.20
N ALA A 306 -23.96 -4.10 -6.35
CA ALA A 306 -24.75 -4.67 -5.25
C ALA A 306 -24.33 -6.08 -4.82
N SER A 307 -23.53 -6.77 -5.62
CA SER A 307 -23.04 -8.11 -5.34
C SER A 307 -21.63 -8.35 -5.88
N ALA A 308 -20.97 -9.41 -5.39
CA ALA A 308 -19.66 -9.82 -5.90
C ALA A 308 -19.71 -10.17 -7.40
N ALA A 309 -20.82 -10.76 -7.87
CA ALA A 309 -21.02 -11.08 -9.27
C ALA A 309 -21.13 -9.81 -10.13
N ASP A 310 -21.78 -8.76 -9.62
CA ASP A 310 -21.86 -7.50 -10.37
C ASP A 310 -20.50 -6.79 -10.46
N ILE A 311 -19.72 -6.81 -9.38
CA ILE A 311 -18.33 -6.31 -9.37
C ILE A 311 -17.47 -7.06 -10.38
N GLU A 312 -17.60 -8.39 -10.44
CA GLU A 312 -16.90 -9.23 -11.42
C GLU A 312 -17.32 -8.90 -12.85
N ASN A 313 -18.63 -8.84 -13.13
CA ASN A 313 -19.18 -8.50 -14.45
C ASN A 313 -18.69 -7.13 -14.92
N PHE A 314 -18.66 -6.14 -14.02
CA PHE A 314 -18.14 -4.82 -14.31
C PHE A 314 -16.63 -4.84 -14.63
N GLY A 315 -15.85 -5.60 -13.85
CA GLY A 315 -14.43 -5.80 -14.11
C GLY A 315 -14.15 -6.47 -15.47
N ILE A 316 -14.93 -7.50 -15.82
CA ILE A 316 -14.84 -8.19 -17.12
C ILE A 316 -15.14 -7.20 -18.26
N ALA A 317 -16.18 -6.36 -18.10
CA ALA A 317 -16.53 -5.35 -19.09
C ALA A 317 -15.39 -4.33 -19.30
N ILE A 318 -14.77 -3.83 -18.22
CA ILE A 318 -13.60 -2.94 -18.30
C ILE A 318 -12.46 -3.62 -19.05
N MET A 319 -12.11 -4.85 -18.68
CA MET A 319 -11.01 -5.58 -19.30
C MET A 319 -11.27 -5.86 -20.78
N ASN A 320 -12.49 -6.26 -21.16
CA ASN A 320 -12.85 -6.48 -22.56
C ASN A 320 -12.75 -5.21 -23.41
N ALA A 321 -13.16 -4.07 -22.85
CA ALA A 321 -13.08 -2.79 -23.54
C ALA A 321 -11.66 -2.21 -23.61
N CYS A 322 -10.74 -2.67 -22.75
CA CYS A 322 -9.34 -2.23 -22.70
C CYS A 322 -8.38 -3.41 -22.94
N PRO A 323 -8.08 -3.77 -24.21
CA PRO A 323 -7.30 -4.97 -24.53
C PRO A 323 -5.89 -5.01 -23.95
N THR A 324 -5.30 -3.86 -23.66
CA THR A 324 -3.96 -3.73 -23.07
C THR A 324 -3.93 -4.10 -21.59
N LEU A 325 -5.07 -4.03 -20.90
CA LEU A 325 -5.15 -4.42 -19.49
C LEU A 325 -4.89 -5.92 -19.33
N GLN A 326 -3.85 -6.20 -18.53
CA GLN A 326 -3.47 -7.54 -18.11
C GLN A 326 -4.08 -7.89 -16.76
N GLN A 327 -4.33 -6.89 -15.91
CA GLN A 327 -4.93 -7.07 -14.61
C GLN A 327 -5.87 -5.92 -14.27
N ALA A 328 -7.04 -6.25 -13.71
CA ALA A 328 -7.93 -5.29 -13.08
C ALA A 328 -8.25 -5.73 -11.65
N VAL A 329 -8.40 -4.78 -10.73
CA VAL A 329 -8.86 -5.02 -9.37
C VAL A 329 -10.03 -4.10 -9.12
N ILE A 330 -11.22 -4.67 -8.97
CA ILE A 330 -12.44 -3.89 -8.74
C ILE A 330 -12.94 -4.22 -7.34
N GLY A 331 -13.07 -3.20 -6.49
CA GLY A 331 -13.57 -3.33 -5.13
C GLY A 331 -14.71 -2.37 -4.86
N GLY A 332 -15.67 -2.82 -4.06
CA GLY A 332 -16.71 -1.95 -3.56
C GLY A 332 -17.51 -2.52 -2.40
N GLU A 333 -18.31 -1.65 -1.81
CA GLU A 333 -19.21 -2.01 -0.71
C GLU A 333 -20.53 -2.55 -1.29
N VAL A 334 -20.68 -3.88 -1.26
CA VAL A 334 -21.88 -4.56 -1.81
C VAL A 334 -23.09 -4.40 -0.90
N ARG A 335 -22.85 -4.23 0.41
CA ARG A 335 -23.85 -3.91 1.44
C ARG A 335 -23.18 -3.06 2.53
N PRO A 336 -23.93 -2.27 3.31
CA PRO A 336 -23.35 -1.53 4.43
C PRO A 336 -22.54 -2.45 5.36
N GLY A 337 -21.25 -2.16 5.51
CA GLY A 337 -20.29 -2.95 6.29
C GLY A 337 -19.59 -4.07 5.50
N GLN A 338 -20.07 -4.46 4.34
CA GLN A 338 -19.60 -5.62 3.58
C GLN A 338 -18.90 -5.20 2.29
N GLU A 339 -17.57 -5.31 2.27
CA GLU A 339 -16.74 -5.08 1.09
C GLU A 339 -16.53 -6.37 0.31
N SER A 340 -16.54 -6.26 -1.01
CA SER A 340 -16.17 -7.32 -1.92
C SER A 340 -15.19 -6.77 -2.95
N THR A 341 -14.18 -7.57 -3.26
CA THR A 341 -13.18 -7.22 -4.27
C THR A 341 -13.01 -8.39 -5.22
N CYS A 342 -12.83 -8.09 -6.50
CA CYS A 342 -12.56 -9.05 -7.55
C CYS A 342 -11.23 -8.70 -8.22
N VAL A 343 -10.33 -9.69 -8.28
CA VAL A 343 -9.09 -9.59 -9.04
C VAL A 343 -9.27 -10.34 -10.35
N LEU A 344 -9.12 -9.62 -11.45
CA LEU A 344 -9.23 -10.16 -12.80
C LEU A 344 -7.87 -10.15 -13.47
N ARG A 345 -7.51 -11.25 -14.15
CA ARG A 345 -6.25 -11.39 -14.88
C ARG A 345 -6.49 -11.96 -16.27
N ARG A 346 -5.85 -11.35 -17.26
CA ARG A 346 -5.82 -11.87 -18.63
C ARG A 346 -4.70 -12.90 -18.76
N LEU A 347 -5.05 -14.09 -19.24
CA LEU A 347 -4.10 -15.16 -19.55
C LEU A 347 -3.54 -15.00 -20.97
N SER A 348 -2.49 -15.77 -21.31
CA SER A 348 -1.84 -15.72 -22.62
C SER A 348 -2.77 -16.02 -23.81
N GLY A 349 -3.90 -16.69 -23.58
CA GLY A 349 -4.96 -16.95 -24.58
C GLY A 349 -6.02 -15.85 -24.71
N GLY A 350 -5.89 -14.75 -23.96
CA GLY A 350 -6.87 -13.66 -23.93
C GLY A 350 -8.04 -13.89 -22.96
N GLU A 351 -8.20 -15.11 -22.45
CA GLU A 351 -9.18 -15.47 -21.41
C GLU A 351 -8.97 -14.64 -20.14
N ILE A 352 -10.07 -14.21 -19.54
CA ILE A 352 -10.06 -13.43 -18.30
C ILE A 352 -10.46 -14.36 -17.16
N HIS A 353 -9.53 -14.57 -16.24
CA HIS A 353 -9.79 -15.31 -15.01
C HIS A 353 -10.12 -14.33 -13.88
N ALA A 354 -11.27 -14.52 -13.25
CA ALA A 354 -11.72 -13.74 -12.10
C ALA A 354 -11.52 -14.53 -10.80
N LYS A 355 -11.09 -13.82 -9.75
CA LYS A 355 -11.04 -14.34 -8.39
C LYS A 355 -11.70 -13.32 -7.46
N ALA A 356 -12.92 -13.62 -7.05
CA ALA A 356 -13.62 -12.87 -6.01
C ALA A 356 -13.09 -13.23 -4.61
N GLY A 357 -13.13 -12.27 -3.69
CA GLY A 357 -12.73 -12.46 -2.31
C GLY A 357 -13.08 -11.26 -1.44
N SER A 358 -13.28 -11.51 -0.16
CA SER A 358 -13.29 -10.48 0.88
C SER A 358 -11.85 -10.28 1.38
N ALA A 359 -11.48 -9.04 1.70
CA ALA A 359 -10.18 -8.70 2.30
C ALA A 359 -8.94 -8.94 1.41
N PHE A 360 -8.95 -8.45 0.16
CA PHE A 360 -7.69 -8.27 -0.55
C PHE A 360 -6.89 -7.14 0.10
N ASP A 361 -5.61 -7.41 0.40
CA ASP A 361 -4.67 -6.35 0.72
C ASP A 361 -4.40 -5.52 -0.55
N LEU A 362 -5.08 -4.39 -0.67
CA LEU A 362 -4.89 -3.46 -1.77
C LEU A 362 -3.45 -2.95 -1.86
N GLU A 363 -2.74 -2.86 -0.75
CA GLU A 363 -1.35 -2.41 -0.76
C GLU A 363 -0.46 -3.47 -1.41
N ALA A 364 -0.80 -4.76 -1.29
CA ALA A 364 -0.12 -5.84 -2.03
C ALA A 364 -0.45 -5.82 -3.54
N LEU A 365 -1.61 -5.27 -3.92
CA LEU A 365 -2.02 -5.11 -5.32
C LEU A 365 -1.51 -3.81 -5.94
N SER A 366 -1.15 -2.84 -5.10
CA SER A 366 -0.55 -1.58 -5.48
C SER A 366 0.83 -1.79 -6.10
N MET A 367 1.01 -1.28 -7.31
CA MET A 367 2.33 -1.25 -7.97
C MET A 367 3.26 -0.20 -7.36
N PHE A 368 2.76 0.63 -6.44
CA PHE A 368 3.54 1.66 -5.77
C PHE A 368 4.62 1.06 -4.86
N TRP A 369 4.34 -0.05 -4.17
CA TRP A 369 5.25 -0.64 -3.19
C TRP A 369 6.18 -1.73 -3.75
N LYS A 370 6.05 -2.12 -5.02
CA LYS A 370 6.87 -3.21 -5.57
C LYS A 370 8.38 -2.87 -5.60
N PRO A 371 9.28 -3.82 -5.35
CA PRO A 371 10.73 -3.57 -5.27
C PRO A 371 11.35 -2.99 -6.55
#